data_AF-A0A395D0S4-F1
#
_entry.id   AF-A0A395D0S4-F1
#
_cell.length_a   1.000
_cell.length_b   1.000
_cell.length_c   1.000
_cell.angle_alpha   90.00
_cell.angle_beta   90.00
_cell.angle_gamma   90.00
#
_symmetry.space_group_name_H-M   'P 1'
#
loop_
_entity.id
_entity.type
_entity.pdbx_description
1 polymer ?
#
loop_
_entity_poly.entity_id
_entity_poly.type
_entity_poly.pdbx_seq_one_letter_code
_entity_poly.pdbx_strand_id
1 'polypeptide(L)'
;MHPARKMTMIICSAANIFVATPQAAELSFRDASVESDAADDPRREWLDRVEDARKSYEAFAASVRLAARDSNDAAPLRESHLDDWTLRAGDIVVTETGLLLFKGSQALPHETCDFERVGERRARSLPHRSALLEILRATARRGR
;
A
#
# COMPACT_ATOMS: atom_id res chain seq x y z
N MET A 1 10.42 -14.79 -31.59
CA MET A 1 9.61 -15.19 -30.41
C MET A 1 9.86 -14.19 -29.30
N HIS A 2 8.86 -13.40 -28.92
CA HIS A 2 8.96 -12.39 -27.84
C HIS A 2 8.68 -13.04 -26.47
N PRO A 3 9.45 -12.76 -25.41
CA PRO A 3 9.07 -13.16 -24.07
C PRO A 3 8.02 -12.20 -23.50
N ALA A 4 6.93 -12.79 -23.01
CA ALA A 4 5.81 -12.09 -22.37
C ALA A 4 6.28 -11.35 -21.11
N ARG A 5 5.99 -10.05 -21.06
CA ARG A 5 6.17 -9.18 -19.89
C ARG A 5 5.26 -9.68 -18.76
N LYS A 6 5.85 -10.19 -17.67
CA LYS A 6 5.12 -10.56 -16.45
C LYS A 6 4.96 -9.31 -15.58
N MET A 7 3.72 -8.98 -15.30
CA MET A 7 3.29 -7.76 -14.62
C MET A 7 3.21 -8.05 -13.12
N THR A 8 4.16 -7.51 -12.36
CA THR A 8 4.15 -7.54 -10.88
C THR A 8 3.02 -6.64 -10.39
N MET A 9 2.09 -7.21 -9.63
CA MET A 9 0.96 -6.49 -9.06
C MET A 9 1.22 -6.21 -7.58
N ILE A 10 1.50 -4.94 -7.27
CA ILE A 10 1.59 -4.42 -5.89
C ILE A 10 0.16 -4.05 -5.48
N ILE A 11 -0.40 -4.75 -4.52
CA ILE A 11 -1.72 -4.40 -3.95
C ILE A 11 -1.48 -3.37 -2.87
N CYS A 12 -1.68 -2.09 -3.20
CA CYS A 12 -1.74 -1.01 -2.21
C CYS A 12 -3.01 -1.17 -1.37
N SER A 13 -2.84 -1.32 -0.06
CA SER A 13 -3.94 -1.36 0.91
C SER A 13 -4.62 0.01 0.98
N ALA A 14 -5.78 0.16 0.35
CA ALA A 14 -6.69 1.26 0.59
C ALA A 14 -7.31 1.09 1.98
N ALA A 15 -7.01 2.02 2.89
CA ALA A 15 -7.59 2.05 4.22
C ALA A 15 -9.07 2.43 4.17
N ASN A 16 -9.89 1.56 4.77
CA ASN A 16 -11.24 1.72 5.33
C ASN A 16 -12.03 3.01 5.00
N ILE A 17 -13.04 2.87 4.15
CA ILE A 17 -14.25 3.67 4.23
C ILE A 17 -15.17 3.00 5.26
N PHE A 18 -15.29 3.61 6.44
CA PHE A 18 -16.29 3.22 7.44
C PHE A 18 -17.66 3.69 6.93
N VAL A 19 -18.43 2.80 6.30
CA VAL A 19 -19.84 3.05 5.99
C VAL A 19 -20.64 2.82 7.27
N ALA A 20 -20.82 3.89 8.05
CA ALA A 20 -21.85 3.92 9.08
C ALA A 20 -23.21 3.86 8.37
N THR A 21 -23.94 2.77 8.56
CA THR A 21 -25.34 2.66 8.16
C THR A 21 -26.17 3.48 9.16
N PRO A 22 -26.86 4.56 8.78
CA PRO A 22 -27.85 5.14 9.67
C PRO A 22 -29.10 4.26 9.60
N GLN A 23 -29.35 3.60 10.72
CA GLN A 23 -30.61 2.99 11.09
C GLN A 23 -31.76 3.99 10.88
N ALA A 24 -32.82 3.53 10.22
CA ALA A 24 -34.01 4.30 9.92
C ALA A 24 -34.60 4.91 11.20
N ALA A 25 -34.56 6.24 11.28
CA ALA A 25 -35.42 7.04 12.14
C ALA A 25 -36.08 8.08 11.25
N GLU A 26 -37.41 7.98 11.12
CA GLU A 26 -38.26 8.99 10.50
C GLU A 26 -37.95 10.37 11.08
N LEU A 27 -37.59 11.32 10.22
CA LEU A 27 -37.58 12.73 10.58
C LEU A 27 -38.20 13.53 9.43
N SER A 28 -39.47 13.87 9.65
CA SER A 28 -40.18 15.08 9.21
C SER A 28 -39.38 15.98 8.27
N PHE A 29 -39.75 15.98 6.99
CA PHE A 29 -39.30 16.95 5.99
C PHE A 29 -39.72 18.35 6.43
N ARG A 30 -38.77 19.14 6.94
CA ARG A 30 -38.98 20.54 7.30
C ARG A 30 -38.08 21.38 6.42
N ASP A 31 -38.74 22.02 5.47
CA ASP A 31 -38.19 22.98 4.53
C ASP A 31 -37.47 24.10 5.28
N ALA A 32 -36.16 24.18 5.07
CA ALA A 32 -35.34 25.27 5.57
C ALA A 32 -34.37 25.65 4.45
N SER A 33 -34.75 26.68 3.72
CA SER A 33 -33.87 27.47 2.87
C SER A 33 -32.59 27.79 3.65
N VAL A 34 -31.46 27.21 3.24
CA VAL A 34 -30.15 27.61 3.72
C VAL A 34 -29.43 28.28 2.57
N GLU A 35 -29.27 29.60 2.72
CA GLU A 35 -28.42 30.47 1.92
C GLU A 35 -27.02 29.86 1.82
N SER A 36 -26.55 29.71 0.58
CA SER A 36 -25.25 29.13 0.25
C SER A 36 -24.14 30.12 0.56
N ASP A 37 -23.61 30.09 1.79
CA ASP A 37 -22.31 30.69 2.11
C ASP A 37 -21.21 29.88 1.41
N ALA A 38 -20.67 30.42 0.31
CA ALA A 38 -19.66 29.80 -0.54
C ALA A 38 -18.26 29.66 0.10
N ALA A 39 -18.15 29.90 1.41
CA ALA A 39 -16.92 29.90 2.18
C ALA A 39 -16.59 28.53 2.81
N ASP A 40 -17.59 27.71 3.10
CA ASP A 40 -17.43 26.38 3.70
C ASP A 40 -17.89 25.28 2.71
N ASP A 41 -17.21 25.17 1.56
CA ASP A 41 -17.44 24.04 0.67
C ASP A 41 -16.51 22.88 1.08
N PRO A 42 -16.98 21.86 1.82
CA PRO A 42 -16.17 20.71 2.23
C PRO A 42 -15.59 19.96 1.02
N ARG A 43 -16.16 20.16 -0.17
CA ARG A 43 -15.63 19.63 -1.42
C ARG A 43 -14.33 20.32 -1.83
N ARG A 44 -14.19 21.63 -1.60
CA ARG A 44 -12.95 22.38 -1.90
C ARG A 44 -11.82 21.92 -0.98
N GLU A 45 -12.07 21.83 0.32
CA GLU A 45 -11.08 21.32 1.29
C GLU A 45 -10.64 19.88 0.97
N TRP A 46 -11.56 19.05 0.49
CA TRP A 46 -11.22 17.70 0.05
C TRP A 46 -10.36 17.71 -1.20
N LEU A 47 -10.69 18.54 -2.19
CA LEU A 47 -9.90 18.68 -3.43
C LEU A 47 -8.48 19.18 -3.13
N ASP A 48 -8.34 20.16 -2.24
CA ASP A 48 -7.03 20.68 -1.83
C ASP A 48 -6.18 19.60 -1.18
N ARG A 49 -6.77 18.80 -0.26
CA ARG A 49 -6.07 17.65 0.34
C ARG A 49 -5.66 16.58 -0.67
N VAL A 50 -6.50 16.30 -1.66
CA VAL A 50 -6.18 15.33 -2.73
C VAL A 50 -5.03 15.84 -3.59
N GLU A 51 -5.04 17.12 -3.93
CA GLU A 51 -4.02 17.75 -4.75
C GLU A 51 -2.68 17.83 -4.01
N ASP A 52 -2.68 18.13 -2.71
CA ASP A 52 -1.48 18.10 -1.88
C ASP A 52 -0.93 16.68 -1.72
N ALA A 53 -1.80 15.68 -1.55
CA ALA A 53 -1.38 14.28 -1.53
C ALA A 53 -0.76 13.84 -2.88
N ARG A 54 -1.33 14.29 -4.00
CA ARG A 54 -0.80 14.03 -5.36
C ARG A 54 0.59 14.63 -5.53
N LYS A 55 0.78 15.92 -5.18
CA LYS A 55 2.08 16.60 -5.25
C LYS A 55 3.12 15.93 -4.38
N SER A 56 2.75 15.54 -3.16
CA SER A 56 3.64 14.85 -2.21
C SER A 56 4.10 13.50 -2.77
N TYR A 57 3.17 12.74 -3.37
CA TYR A 57 3.48 11.48 -4.02
C TYR A 57 4.35 11.66 -5.26
N GLU A 58 4.10 12.69 -6.09
CA GLU A 58 4.89 12.95 -7.28
C GLU A 58 6.32 13.36 -6.96
N ALA A 59 6.52 14.22 -5.96
CA ALA A 59 7.86 14.61 -5.49
C ALA A 59 8.64 13.39 -4.99
N PHE A 60 7.97 12.53 -4.23
CA PHE A 60 8.55 11.27 -3.76
C PHE A 60 8.86 10.31 -4.93
N ALA A 61 7.93 10.10 -5.85
CA ALA A 61 8.15 9.23 -7.00
C ALA A 61 9.25 9.78 -7.95
N ALA A 62 9.41 11.10 -8.03
CA ALA A 62 10.49 11.72 -8.80
C ALA A 62 11.86 11.45 -8.16
N SER A 63 11.98 11.57 -6.84
CA SER A 63 13.22 11.20 -6.16
C SER A 63 13.51 9.69 -6.29
N VAL A 64 12.48 8.82 -6.30
CA VAL A 64 12.54 7.38 -6.65
C VAL A 64 13.21 7.11 -7.98
N ARG A 65 12.73 7.77 -9.01
CA ARG A 65 13.26 7.57 -10.36
C ARG A 65 14.69 8.08 -10.52
N LEU A 66 15.09 9.09 -9.75
CA LEU A 66 16.46 9.61 -9.76
C LEU A 66 17.43 8.64 -9.07
N ALA A 67 17.10 8.18 -7.86
CA ALA A 67 17.94 7.22 -7.13
C ALA A 67 18.07 5.87 -7.85
N ALA A 68 17.01 5.40 -8.51
CA ALA A 68 17.01 4.15 -9.27
C ALA A 68 17.83 4.22 -10.57
N ARG A 69 18.04 5.42 -11.13
CA ARG A 69 18.88 5.60 -12.33
C ARG A 69 20.37 5.45 -12.02
N ASP A 70 20.79 5.83 -10.82
CA ASP A 70 22.20 5.76 -10.39
C ASP A 70 22.63 4.33 -10.00
N SER A 71 21.68 3.42 -9.78
CA SER A 71 21.92 2.06 -9.28
C SER A 71 21.94 0.98 -10.37
N ASN A 72 21.85 1.35 -11.65
CA ASN A 72 21.70 0.40 -12.75
C ASN A 72 23.04 -0.12 -13.31
N ASP A 73 23.84 -0.76 -12.45
CA ASP A 73 24.90 -1.67 -12.87
C ASP A 73 24.46 -3.12 -12.56
N ALA A 74 24.50 -3.96 -13.61
CA ALA A 74 23.87 -5.27 -13.66
C ALA A 74 24.28 -6.21 -12.51
N ALA A 75 23.36 -6.46 -11.57
CA ALA A 75 23.55 -7.42 -10.48
C ALA A 75 22.52 -8.57 -10.54
N PRO A 76 22.93 -9.81 -10.20
CA PRO A 76 22.11 -11.01 -10.30
C PRO A 76 20.91 -10.88 -9.36
N LEU A 77 19.69 -11.11 -9.87
CA LEU A 77 18.39 -11.26 -9.17
C LEU A 77 18.47 -10.95 -7.66
N ARG A 78 18.87 -9.73 -7.32
CA ARG A 78 18.95 -9.31 -5.93
C ARG A 78 17.53 -9.22 -5.46
N GLU A 79 17.31 -9.66 -4.24
CA GLU A 79 16.04 -9.52 -3.56
C GLU A 79 15.63 -8.04 -3.61
N SER A 80 14.81 -7.67 -4.60
CA SER A 80 14.61 -6.27 -5.00
C SER A 80 13.97 -5.42 -3.91
N HIS A 81 13.42 -6.07 -2.88
CA HIS A 81 12.88 -5.44 -1.69
C HIS A 81 13.97 -4.95 -0.71
N LEU A 82 15.21 -5.42 -0.84
CA LEU A 82 16.34 -4.93 -0.04
C LEU A 82 16.78 -3.52 -0.47
N ASP A 83 16.58 -3.19 -1.75
CA ASP A 83 16.92 -1.88 -2.32
C ASP A 83 15.68 -0.96 -2.45
N ASP A 84 14.53 -1.39 -1.91
CA ASP A 84 13.25 -0.66 -2.03
C ASP A 84 13.07 0.35 -0.89
N TRP A 85 13.52 1.57 -1.16
CA TRP A 85 13.38 2.72 -0.26
C TRP A 85 11.95 3.24 -0.08
N THR A 86 10.98 2.68 -0.81
CA THR A 86 9.56 3.04 -0.62
C THR A 86 8.90 2.27 0.52
N LEU A 87 9.56 1.23 1.02
CA LEU A 87 9.06 0.43 2.12
C LEU A 87 8.91 1.23 3.41
N ARG A 88 7.74 1.09 4.01
CA ARG A 88 7.39 1.69 5.30
C ARG A 88 7.14 0.60 6.34
N ALA A 89 7.35 0.96 7.60
CA ALA A 89 7.09 0.06 8.72
C ALA A 89 5.67 -0.52 8.62
N GLY A 90 5.55 -1.85 8.62
CA GLY A 90 4.28 -2.55 8.49
C GLY A 90 3.92 -3.01 7.08
N ASP A 91 4.70 -2.64 6.06
CA ASP A 91 4.50 -3.14 4.71
C ASP A 91 4.80 -4.64 4.61
N ILE A 92 4.00 -5.35 3.81
CA ILE A 92 4.15 -6.78 3.59
C ILE A 92 4.67 -7.01 2.17
N VAL A 93 5.85 -7.62 2.08
CA VAL A 93 6.48 -8.02 0.84
C VAL A 93 6.17 -9.49 0.57
N VAL A 94 5.68 -9.78 -0.64
CA VAL A 94 5.49 -11.15 -1.13
C VAL A 94 6.76 -11.59 -1.84
N THR A 95 7.40 -12.65 -1.35
CA THR A 95 8.59 -13.26 -1.96
C THR A 95 8.28 -14.68 -2.42
N GLU A 96 9.21 -15.29 -3.16
CA GLU A 96 9.09 -16.70 -3.56
C GLU A 96 9.05 -17.65 -2.35
N THR A 97 9.69 -17.25 -1.24
CA THR A 97 9.74 -18.06 -0.02
C THR A 97 8.59 -17.81 0.93
N GLY A 98 7.73 -16.84 0.65
CA GLY A 98 6.57 -16.49 1.47
C GLY A 98 6.44 -14.99 1.74
N LEU A 99 5.80 -14.66 2.85
CA LEU A 99 5.49 -13.28 3.23
C LEU A 99 6.52 -12.73 4.23
N LEU A 100 6.98 -11.51 3.99
CA LEU A 100 7.88 -10.76 4.87
C LEU A 100 7.20 -9.45 5.29
N LEU A 101 7.26 -9.13 6.58
CA LEU A 101 6.83 -7.85 7.12
C LEU A 101 8.06 -6.96 7.33
N PHE A 102 8.05 -5.76 6.77
CA PHE A 102 9.11 -4.81 6.97
C PHE A 102 8.98 -4.10 8.33
N LYS A 103 10.06 -4.10 9.13
CA LYS A 103 10.05 -3.52 10.48
C LYS A 103 10.24 -2.00 10.51
N GLY A 104 10.62 -1.37 9.39
CA GLY A 104 10.77 0.08 9.30
C GLY A 104 12.18 0.61 9.48
N SER A 105 13.20 -0.14 9.05
CA SER A 105 14.58 0.34 9.07
C SER A 105 14.77 1.55 8.15
N GLN A 106 15.54 2.53 8.60
CA GLN A 106 15.93 3.68 7.78
C GLN A 106 17.29 3.46 7.09
N ALA A 107 17.98 2.35 7.39
CA ALA A 107 19.24 2.01 6.77
C ALA A 107 19.01 1.44 5.36
N LEU A 108 19.83 1.89 4.41
CA LEU A 108 19.84 1.41 3.03
C LEU A 108 21.26 0.94 2.64
N PRO A 109 21.38 -0.20 1.93
CA PRO A 109 20.31 -1.14 1.58
C PRO A 109 19.71 -1.81 2.82
N HIS A 110 18.43 -2.16 2.78
CA HIS A 110 17.78 -2.90 3.86
C HIS A 110 18.42 -4.28 3.99
N GLU A 111 18.53 -4.76 5.23
CA GLU A 111 19.05 -6.09 5.49
C GLU A 111 17.91 -7.09 5.67
N THR A 112 18.16 -8.38 5.42
CA THR A 112 17.18 -9.43 5.71
C THR A 112 16.74 -9.42 7.18
N CYS A 113 17.59 -8.92 8.09
CA CYS A 113 17.28 -8.75 9.50
C CYS A 113 16.23 -7.66 9.76
N ASP A 114 15.96 -6.75 8.82
CA ASP A 114 14.92 -5.72 8.88
C ASP A 114 13.53 -6.28 8.54
N PHE A 115 13.46 -7.53 8.09
CA PHE A 115 12.24 -8.21 7.74
C PHE A 115 11.89 -9.29 8.76
N GLU A 116 10.60 -9.52 8.96
CA GLU A 116 10.10 -10.61 9.78
C GLU A 116 9.19 -11.52 8.96
N ARG A 117 9.40 -12.83 9.04
CA ARG A 117 8.54 -13.79 8.36
C ARG A 117 7.12 -13.78 8.92
N VAL A 118 6.15 -13.62 8.04
CA VAL A 118 4.73 -13.68 8.40
C VAL A 118 4.23 -15.10 8.18
N GLY A 119 4.11 -15.86 9.27
CA GLY A 119 3.44 -17.15 9.28
C GLY A 119 1.91 -17.02 9.37
N GLU A 120 1.19 -18.14 9.21
CA GLU A 120 -0.28 -18.15 9.22
C GLU A 120 -0.90 -17.51 10.47
N ARG A 121 -0.31 -17.75 11.65
CA ARG A 121 -0.81 -17.18 12.92
C ARG A 121 -0.83 -15.65 12.84
N ARG A 122 0.23 -15.04 12.33
CA ARG A 122 0.35 -13.58 12.20
C ARG A 122 -0.47 -13.05 11.05
N ALA A 123 -0.56 -13.77 9.94
CA ALA A 123 -1.45 -13.42 8.83
C ALA A 123 -2.92 -13.30 9.27
N ARG A 124 -3.37 -14.13 10.24
CA ARG A 124 -4.73 -14.06 10.79
C ARG A 124 -5.02 -12.80 11.60
N SER A 125 -4.00 -12.21 12.23
CA SER A 125 -4.14 -10.99 13.04
C SER A 125 -3.99 -9.70 12.24
N LEU A 126 -3.58 -9.78 10.97
CA LEU A 126 -3.35 -8.62 10.13
C LEU A 126 -4.60 -8.22 9.32
N PRO A 127 -4.69 -6.95 8.89
CA PRO A 127 -5.62 -6.53 7.85
C PRO A 127 -5.42 -7.42 6.60
N HIS A 128 -6.51 -7.72 5.88
CA HIS A 128 -6.49 -8.56 4.68
C HIS A 128 -6.11 -10.03 4.90
N ARG A 129 -6.38 -10.58 6.10
CA ARG A 129 -6.08 -11.98 6.49
C ARG A 129 -6.44 -13.04 5.44
N SER A 130 -7.55 -12.90 4.72
CA SER A 130 -7.98 -13.87 3.71
C SER A 130 -6.97 -13.94 2.56
N ALA A 131 -6.61 -12.79 2.00
CA ALA A 131 -5.63 -12.70 0.92
C ALA A 131 -4.25 -13.19 1.36
N LEU A 132 -3.80 -12.81 2.56
CA LEU A 132 -2.50 -13.25 3.09
C LEU A 132 -2.42 -14.78 3.26
N LEU A 133 -3.50 -15.40 3.77
CA LEU A 133 -3.57 -16.86 3.90
C LEU A 133 -3.62 -17.56 2.54
N GLU A 134 -4.29 -16.98 1.54
CA GLU A 134 -4.29 -17.52 0.18
C GLU A 134 -2.90 -17.47 -0.45
N ILE A 135 -2.17 -16.38 -0.28
CA ILE A 135 -0.78 -16.26 -0.77
C ILE A 135 0.11 -17.31 -0.09
N LEU A 136 0.01 -17.48 1.23
CA LEU A 136 0.76 -18.50 1.97
C LEU A 136 0.46 -19.93 1.48
N ARG A 137 -0.81 -20.23 1.21
CA ARG A 137 -1.19 -21.53 0.64
C ARG A 137 -0.66 -21.72 -0.78
N ALA A 138 -0.70 -20.67 -1.60
CA ALA A 138 -0.19 -20.71 -2.97
C ALA A 138 1.33 -20.93 -3.00
N THR A 139 2.08 -20.26 -2.13
CA THR A 139 3.54 -20.44 -1.99
C THR A 139 3.89 -21.84 -1.47
N ALA A 140 3.16 -22.37 -0.48
CA ALA A 140 3.37 -23.72 0.03
C ALA A 140 3.12 -24.84 -1.02
N ARG A 141 2.26 -24.58 -2.02
CA ARG A 141 2.05 -25.51 -3.14
C ARG A 141 3.14 -25.43 -4.20
N ARG A 142 3.80 -24.27 -4.32
CA ARG A 142 4.83 -24.00 -5.34
C ARG A 142 6.21 -24.54 -4.97
N GLY A 143 6.46 -24.76 -3.67
CA GLY A 143 7.68 -25.39 -3.16
C GLY A 143 7.67 -26.92 -3.12
N ARG A 144 6.66 -27.57 -3.71
CA ARG A 144 6.59 -29.03 -3.93
C ARG A 144 6.77 -29.34 -5.40
#